data_AF-A0A269PRA7-F1
#
_entry.id   AF-A0A269PRA7-F1
#
_cell.length_a   1.000
_cell.length_b   1.000
_cell.length_c   1.000
_cell.angle_alpha   90.00
_cell.angle_beta   90.00
_cell.angle_gamma   90.00
#
_symmetry.space_group_name_H-M   'P 1'
#
loop_
_entity.id
_entity.type
_entity.pdbx_description
1 polymer ?
#
loop_
_entity_poly.entity_id
_entity_poly.type
_entity_poly.pdbx_seq_one_letter_code
_entity_poly.pdbx_strand_id
1 'polypeptide(L)'
;MGTLTYVGFGLNDYKQSITDMSWCGLVSLAIAQQNGDCGFNAIHENRFLSKWLYVAYKQKRFSKTIATDLEHLIRIAKSKGQFAKLKELLIELYQQP
;
A
#
# COMPACT_ATOMS: atom_id res chain seq x y z
N MET A 1 -33.33 -15.26 -13.11
CA MET A 1 -33.74 -14.01 -12.43
C MET A 1 -32.62 -13.61 -11.49
N GLY A 2 -31.68 -12.81 -11.99
CA GLY A 2 -30.50 -12.36 -11.23
C GLY A 2 -30.88 -11.24 -10.27
N THR A 3 -30.70 -11.47 -8.98
CA THR A 3 -30.84 -10.43 -7.96
C THR A 3 -29.68 -9.44 -8.10
N LEU A 4 -30.06 -8.20 -8.37
CA LEU A 4 -29.30 -6.95 -8.33
C LEU A 4 -28.06 -6.99 -7.42
N THR A 5 -26.86 -7.11 -7.99
CA THR A 5 -25.58 -6.82 -7.33
C THR A 5 -24.94 -5.53 -7.86
N TYR A 6 -25.74 -4.50 -8.15
CA TYR A 6 -25.22 -3.18 -8.56
C TYR A 6 -24.56 -2.40 -7.41
N VAL A 7 -24.58 -2.91 -6.18
CA VAL A 7 -23.88 -2.33 -5.02
C VAL A 7 -22.56 -3.06 -4.71
N GLY A 8 -22.28 -4.19 -5.36
CA GLY A 8 -21.10 -5.03 -5.08
C GLY A 8 -19.88 -4.76 -5.97
N PHE A 9 -20.02 -4.00 -7.06
CA PHE A 9 -18.94 -3.78 -8.03
C PHE A 9 -17.81 -2.92 -7.42
N GLY A 10 -18.16 -1.72 -6.94
CA GLY A 10 -17.16 -0.78 -6.41
C GLY A 10 -16.40 -1.25 -5.16
N LEU A 11 -17.00 -2.11 -4.31
CA LEU A 11 -16.37 -2.57 -3.08
C LEU A 11 -15.36 -3.70 -3.32
N ASN A 12 -15.68 -4.61 -4.25
CA ASN A 12 -14.77 -5.69 -4.65
C ASN A 12 -13.58 -5.15 -5.46
N ASP A 13 -13.81 -4.20 -6.37
CA ASP A 13 -12.73 -3.54 -7.12
C ASP A 13 -11.81 -2.71 -6.20
N TYR A 14 -12.36 -2.07 -5.17
CA TYR A 14 -11.60 -1.35 -4.15
C TYR A 14 -10.74 -2.29 -3.31
N LYS A 15 -11.32 -3.36 -2.77
CA LYS A 15 -10.60 -4.36 -1.97
C LYS A 15 -9.45 -5.00 -2.77
N GLN A 16 -9.70 -5.35 -4.03
CA GLN A 16 -8.66 -5.89 -4.90
C GLN A 16 -7.55 -4.86 -5.15
N SER A 17 -7.91 -3.60 -5.43
CA SER A 17 -6.94 -2.53 -5.67
C SER A 17 -6.03 -2.27 -4.46
N ILE A 18 -6.57 -2.27 -3.23
CA ILE A 18 -5.76 -2.13 -2.01
C ILE A 18 -4.91 -3.37 -1.76
N THR A 19 -5.45 -4.56 -2.02
CA THR A 19 -4.73 -5.83 -1.87
C THR A 19 -3.53 -5.88 -2.81
N ASP A 20 -3.73 -5.57 -4.10
CA ASP A 20 -2.69 -5.55 -5.11
C ASP A 20 -1.63 -4.50 -4.80
N MET A 21 -2.07 -3.31 -4.35
CA MET A 21 -1.18 -2.24 -3.91
C MET A 21 -0.31 -2.68 -2.73
N SER A 22 -0.93 -3.32 -1.72
CA SER A 22 -0.24 -3.76 -0.52
C SER A 22 0.76 -4.87 -0.82
N TRP A 23 0.36 -5.85 -1.64
CA TRP A 23 1.23 -6.91 -2.10
C TRP A 23 2.42 -6.38 -2.91
N CYS A 24 2.16 -5.45 -3.84
CA CYS A 24 3.22 -4.86 -4.66
C CYS A 24 4.25 -4.08 -3.83
N GLY A 25 3.79 -3.37 -2.78
CA GLY A 25 4.68 -2.68 -1.83
C GLY A 25 5.57 -3.65 -1.05
N LEU A 26 4.99 -4.75 -0.54
CA LEU A 26 5.73 -5.80 0.17
C LEU A 26 6.73 -6.53 -0.72
N VAL A 27 6.33 -6.89 -1.96
CA VAL A 27 7.22 -7.54 -2.93
C VAL A 27 8.37 -6.60 -3.32
N SER A 28 8.08 -5.32 -3.58
CA SER A 28 9.13 -4.34 -3.90
C SER A 28 10.15 -4.19 -2.75
N LEU A 29 9.67 -4.23 -1.50
CA LEU A 29 10.55 -4.23 -0.33
C LEU A 29 11.40 -5.50 -0.25
N ALA A 30 10.80 -6.68 -0.46
CA ALA A 30 11.52 -7.95 -0.43
C ALA A 30 12.60 -8.03 -1.53
N ILE A 31 12.32 -7.50 -2.73
CA ILE A 31 13.29 -7.39 -3.82
C ILE A 31 14.45 -6.46 -3.43
N ALA A 32 14.15 -5.28 -2.88
CA ALA A 32 15.18 -4.33 -2.43
C ALA A 32 16.05 -4.89 -1.29
N GLN A 33 15.47 -5.71 -0.41
CA GLN A 33 16.20 -6.42 0.64
C GLN A 33 17.13 -7.49 0.07
N GLN A 34 16.66 -8.29 -0.89
CA GLN A 34 17.48 -9.30 -1.57
C GLN A 34 18.62 -8.67 -2.39
N ASN A 35 18.38 -7.54 -3.03
CA ASN A 35 19.39 -6.81 -3.79
C ASN A 35 20.43 -6.09 -2.90
N GLY A 36 20.20 -5.99 -1.59
CA GLY A 36 21.05 -5.23 -0.67
C GLY A 36 20.86 -3.72 -0.71
N ASP A 37 19.88 -3.22 -1.47
CA ASP A 37 19.50 -1.80 -1.53
C ASP A 37 18.82 -1.31 -0.24
N CYS A 38 18.23 -2.24 0.53
CA CYS A 38 17.54 -1.96 1.79
C CYS A 38 17.96 -2.95 2.87
N GLY A 39 18.50 -2.45 3.99
CA GLY A 39 18.75 -3.29 5.16
C GLY A 39 17.45 -3.81 5.79
N PHE A 40 17.53 -4.94 6.51
CA PHE A 40 16.40 -5.55 7.25
C PHE A 40 15.98 -4.77 8.51
N ASN A 41 16.45 -3.52 8.67
CA ASN A 41 16.11 -2.69 9.81
C ASN A 41 14.83 -1.88 9.53
N ALA A 42 13.98 -1.71 10.54
CA ALA A 42 12.69 -1.02 10.41
C ALA A 42 12.82 0.40 9.81
N ILE A 43 13.94 1.08 10.06
CA ILE A 43 14.22 2.42 9.52
C ILE A 43 14.40 2.38 7.99
N HIS A 44 15.14 1.40 7.48
CA HIS A 44 15.39 1.25 6.04
C HIS A 44 14.11 0.80 5.33
N GLU A 45 13.38 -0.17 5.90
CA GLU A 45 12.09 -0.63 5.36
C GLU A 45 11.08 0.52 5.26
N ASN A 46 10.92 1.31 6.33
CA ASN A 46 9.99 2.45 6.35
C ASN A 46 10.39 3.55 5.36
N ARG A 47 11.69 3.82 5.21
CA ARG A 47 12.17 4.81 4.23
C ARG A 47 11.92 4.32 2.80
N PHE A 48 12.17 3.04 2.52
CA PHE A 48 11.92 2.46 1.21
C PHE A 48 10.43 2.50 0.87
N LEU A 49 9.56 2.02 1.77
CA LEU A 49 8.12 2.03 1.58
C LEU A 49 7.56 3.44 1.41
N SER A 50 8.05 4.42 2.19
CA SER A 50 7.63 5.83 2.04
C SER A 50 7.94 6.38 0.65
N LYS A 51 9.14 6.11 0.12
CA LYS A 51 9.52 6.50 -1.25
C LYS A 51 8.69 5.75 -2.29
N TRP A 52 8.51 4.45 -2.11
CA TRP A 52 7.74 3.61 -3.02
C TRP A 52 6.28 4.09 -3.11
N LEU A 53 5.64 4.36 -1.98
CA LEU A 53 4.27 4.91 -1.92
C LEU A 53 4.16 6.23 -2.65
N TYR A 54 5.10 7.14 -2.42
CA TYR A 54 5.12 8.45 -3.09
C TYR A 54 5.27 8.32 -4.61
N VAL A 55 6.15 7.43 -5.08
CA VAL A 55 6.34 7.15 -6.50
C VAL A 55 5.11 6.51 -7.11
N ALA A 56 4.50 5.52 -6.44
CA ALA A 56 3.32 4.81 -6.91
C ALA A 56 2.09 5.75 -7.01
N TYR A 57 1.92 6.63 -6.03
CA TYR A 57 0.90 7.69 -6.07
C TYR A 57 1.15 8.67 -7.21
N LYS A 58 2.40 9.12 -7.41
CA LYS A 58 2.76 10.05 -8.49
C LYS A 58 2.54 9.44 -9.88
N GLN A 59 2.77 8.13 -10.03
CA GLN A 59 2.48 7.40 -11.27
C GLN A 59 0.98 7.22 -11.54
N LYS A 60 0.11 7.51 -10.56
CA LYS A 60 -1.35 7.26 -10.64
C LYS A 60 -1.67 5.84 -11.14
N ARG A 61 -0.85 4.87 -10.76
CA ARG A 61 -1.00 3.46 -11.16
C ARG A 61 -2.24 2.80 -10.57
N PHE A 62 -2.88 3.47 -9.62
CA PHE A 62 -4.01 2.97 -8.88
C PHE A 62 -5.28 3.76 -9.15
N SER A 63 -6.43 3.09 -9.07
CA SER A 63 -7.74 3.69 -9.28
C SER A 63 -7.98 4.86 -8.31
N LYS A 64 -8.73 5.87 -8.77
CA LYS A 64 -9.06 7.07 -7.96
C LYS A 64 -9.71 6.71 -6.62
N THR A 65 -10.40 5.57 -6.54
CA THR A 65 -11.04 5.09 -5.32
C THR A 65 -10.03 4.88 -4.19
N ILE A 66 -8.84 4.38 -4.49
CA ILE A 66 -7.79 4.15 -3.47
C ILE A 66 -6.80 5.32 -3.36
N ALA A 67 -6.90 6.32 -4.23
CA ALA A 67 -5.98 7.46 -4.25
C ALA A 67 -6.06 8.28 -2.96
N THR A 68 -7.27 8.41 -2.38
CA THR A 68 -7.49 9.08 -1.10
C THR A 68 -6.81 8.34 0.04
N ASP A 69 -7.00 7.02 0.14
CA ASP A 69 -6.35 6.17 1.16
C ASP A 69 -4.83 6.15 1.01
N LEU A 70 -4.33 6.09 -0.24
CA LEU A 70 -2.91 6.24 -0.56
C LEU A 70 -2.35 7.57 -0.05
N GLU A 71 -3.08 8.67 -0.25
CA GLU A 71 -2.66 9.98 0.23
C GLU A 71 -2.62 10.04 1.76
N HIS A 72 -3.61 9.44 2.43
CA HIS A 72 -3.61 9.28 3.88
C HIS A 72 -2.42 8.45 4.37
N LEU A 73 -2.13 7.32 3.72
CA LEU A 73 -0.96 6.49 4.00
C LEU A 73 0.35 7.26 3.83
N ILE A 74 0.48 8.06 2.76
CA ILE A 74 1.65 8.91 2.52
C ILE A 74 1.79 9.99 3.57
N ARG A 75 0.69 10.59 4.03
CA ARG A 75 0.70 11.56 5.14
C ARG A 75 1.14 10.90 6.44
N ILE A 76 0.66 9.69 6.74
CA ILE A 76 1.08 8.91 7.91
C ILE A 76 2.58 8.56 7.80
N ALA A 77 3.04 8.12 6.63
CA ALA A 77 4.44 7.84 6.34
C ALA A 77 5.32 9.07 6.54
N LYS A 78 4.88 10.25 6.07
CA LYS A 78 5.60 11.53 6.28
C LYS A 78 5.60 11.99 7.72
N SER A 79 4.47 11.84 8.41
CA SER A 79 4.29 12.30 9.79
C SER A 79 5.08 11.44 10.78
N LYS A 80 5.02 10.10 10.63
CA LYS A 80 5.68 9.16 11.53
C LYS A 80 7.08 8.74 11.05
N GLY A 81 7.43 8.98 9.78
CA GLY A 81 8.74 8.70 9.22
C GLY A 81 9.20 7.26 9.46
N GLN A 82 10.34 7.12 10.13
CA GLN A 82 10.93 5.82 10.50
C GLN A 82 10.14 5.03 11.55
N PHE A 83 9.17 5.66 12.23
CA PHE A 83 8.30 5.03 13.23
C PHE A 83 6.91 4.70 12.66
N ALA A 84 6.70 4.89 11.36
CA ALA A 84 5.40 4.68 10.73
C ALA A 84 4.95 3.22 10.74
N LYS A 85 5.85 2.25 10.99
CA LYS A 85 5.55 0.80 10.93
C LYS A 85 4.74 0.47 9.67
N LEU A 86 5.18 1.01 8.53
CA LEU A 86 4.41 0.97 7.27
C LEU A 86 4.10 -0.47 6.84
N LYS A 87 5.03 -1.39 7.11
CA LYS A 87 4.82 -2.82 6.90
C LYS A 87 3.66 -3.37 7.71
N GLU A 88 3.54 -3.03 9.00
CA GLU A 88 2.41 -3.47 9.83
C GLU A 88 1.10 -2.86 9.35
N LEU A 89 1.10 -1.57 8.95
CA LEU A 89 -0.06 -0.90 8.36
C LEU A 89 -0.53 -1.54 7.04
N LEU A 90 0.41 -1.91 6.17
CA LEU A 90 0.11 -2.62 4.92
C LEU A 90 -0.44 -4.03 5.19
N ILE A 91 0.08 -4.73 6.20
CA ILE A 91 -0.42 -6.04 6.61
C ILE A 91 -1.81 -5.91 7.24
N GLU A 92 -2.07 -4.89 8.05
CA GLU A 92 -3.37 -4.62 8.66
C GLU A 92 -4.43 -4.32 7.59
N LEU A 93 -4.10 -3.49 6.60
CA LEU A 93 -4.96 -3.21 5.45
C LEU A 93 -5.23 -4.46 4.60
N TYR A 94 -4.25 -5.37 4.50
CA TYR A 94 -4.44 -6.66 3.84
C TYR A 94 -5.28 -7.65 4.67
N GLN A 95 -5.24 -7.57 6.00
CA GLN A 95 -5.90 -8.49 6.92
C GLN A 95 -7.36 -8.12 7.24
N GLN A 96 -7.90 -6.99 6.77
CA GLN A 96 -9.30 -6.64 7.03
C GLN A 96 -10.28 -7.36 6.07
N PRO A 97 -11.09 -8.32 6.57
CA PRO A 97 -12.04 -9.10 5.75
C PRO A 97 -13.19 -8.27 5.16
#